data_AF-A0A1E3AJ41-F1
#
_entry.id   AF-A0A1E3AJ41-F1
#
_cell.length_a   1.000
_cell.length_b   1.000
_cell.length_c   1.000
_cell.angle_alpha   90.00
_cell.angle_beta   90.00
_cell.angle_gamma   90.00
#
_symmetry.space_group_name_H-M   'P 1'
#
loop_
_entity.id
_entity.type
_entity.pdbx_description
1 polymer ?
#
loop_
_entity_poly.entity_id
_entity_poly.type
_entity_poly.pdbx_seq_one_letter_code
_entity_poly.pdbx_strand_id
1 'polypeptide(L)'
;MIHRLKEVRKELGLNQTDFAKYLGITQTAYSMIENGNRPLSDKYVKVICSAFHVNEKWFITGEGGMFLDSPYEKEFMEIFNCLVPETQRFLLLMARELLKTQRKLLDADDGR
;
A
#
# COMPACT_ATOMS: atom_id res chain seq x y z
N MET A 1 1.93 12.54 -10.00
CA MET A 1 0.59 12.32 -9.41
C MET A 1 -0.30 11.43 -10.28
N ILE A 2 -0.59 11.78 -11.54
CA ILE A 2 -1.44 10.93 -12.42
C ILE A 2 -0.88 9.50 -12.59
N HIS A 3 0.45 9.36 -12.75
CA HIS A 3 1.10 8.05 -12.81
C HIS A 3 0.87 7.23 -11.52
N ARG A 4 1.01 7.86 -10.34
CA ARG A 4 0.76 7.23 -9.03
C ARG A 4 -0.70 6.86 -8.81
N LEU A 5 -1.65 7.64 -9.32
CA LEU A 5 -3.07 7.27 -9.33
C LEU A 5 -3.28 5.93 -10.07
N LYS A 6 -2.66 5.80 -11.25
CA LYS A 6 -2.73 4.58 -12.06
C LYS A 6 -2.01 3.41 -11.39
N GLU A 7 -0.88 3.66 -10.74
CA GLU A 7 -0.13 2.65 -9.97
C GLU A 7 -0.96 2.10 -8.82
N VAL A 8 -1.53 2.97 -7.97
CA VAL A 8 -2.42 2.56 -6.86
C VAL A 8 -3.55 1.67 -7.37
N ARG A 9 -4.24 2.09 -8.43
CA ARG A 9 -5.34 1.30 -9.00
C ARG A 9 -4.87 -0.09 -9.45
N LYS A 10 -3.71 -0.16 -10.12
CA LYS A 10 -3.16 -1.42 -10.62
C LYS A 10 -2.71 -2.34 -9.49
N GLU A 11 -2.06 -1.78 -8.47
CA GLU A 11 -1.59 -2.54 -7.30
C GLU A 11 -2.75 -3.15 -6.52
N LEU A 12 -3.88 -2.44 -6.45
CA LEU A 12 -5.13 -2.96 -5.88
C LEU A 12 -5.85 -3.97 -6.79
N GLY A 13 -5.36 -4.24 -8.00
CA GLY A 13 -5.99 -5.14 -8.96
C GLY A 13 -7.33 -4.64 -9.51
N LEU A 14 -7.65 -3.34 -9.37
CA LEU A 14 -8.94 -2.77 -9.73
C LEU A 14 -8.97 -2.28 -11.18
N ASN A 15 -10.09 -2.49 -11.87
CA ASN A 15 -10.35 -1.82 -13.15
C ASN A 15 -10.80 -0.36 -12.93
N GLN A 16 -10.84 0.44 -13.99
CA GLN A 16 -11.21 1.86 -13.90
C GLN A 16 -12.64 2.08 -13.39
N THR A 17 -13.57 1.17 -13.72
CA THR A 17 -14.97 1.24 -13.30
C THR A 17 -15.09 1.05 -11.79
N ASP A 18 -14.44 0.03 -11.25
CA ASP A 18 -14.52 -0.28 -9.82
C ASP A 18 -13.79 0.78 -8.98
N PHE A 19 -12.64 1.27 -9.45
CA PHE A 19 -11.95 2.38 -8.80
C PHE A 19 -12.78 3.67 -8.80
N ALA A 20 -13.47 3.98 -9.91
CA ALA A 20 -14.35 5.14 -10.00
C ALA A 20 -15.54 5.08 -9.02
N LYS A 21 -16.09 3.88 -8.77
CA LYS A 21 -17.17 3.67 -7.78
C LYS A 21 -16.71 4.07 -6.37
N TYR A 22 -15.50 3.69 -5.96
CA TYR A 22 -14.95 4.09 -4.64
C TYR A 22 -14.80 5.61 -4.50
N LEU A 23 -14.51 6.31 -5.60
CA LEU A 23 -14.41 7.76 -5.62
C LEU A 23 -15.76 8.47 -5.76
N GLY A 24 -16.86 7.73 -5.96
CA GLY A 24 -18.18 8.32 -6.19
C GLY A 24 -18.29 9.11 -7.49
N ILE A 25 -17.53 8.73 -8.52
CA ILE A 25 -17.53 9.37 -9.85
C ILE A 25 -17.81 8.37 -10.96
N THR A 26 -18.13 8.87 -12.15
CA THR A 26 -18.31 8.02 -13.33
C THR A 26 -16.96 7.48 -13.82
N GLN A 27 -16.97 6.29 -14.43
CA GLN A 27 -15.77 5.72 -15.07
C GLN A 27 -15.18 6.68 -16.10
N THR A 28 -16.01 7.39 -16.86
CA THR A 28 -15.55 8.38 -17.84
C THR A 28 -14.80 9.54 -17.18
N ALA A 29 -15.34 10.08 -16.07
CA ALA A 29 -14.67 11.14 -15.32
C ALA A 29 -13.33 10.66 -14.75
N TYR A 30 -13.29 9.44 -14.21
CA TYR A 30 -12.04 8.84 -13.75
C TYR A 30 -11.03 8.65 -14.89
N SER A 31 -11.47 8.15 -16.05
CA SER A 31 -10.60 7.94 -17.22
C SER A 31 -9.97 9.25 -17.71
N MET A 32 -10.74 10.34 -17.74
CA MET A 32 -10.21 11.67 -18.05
C MET A 32 -9.13 12.12 -17.06
N ILE A 33 -9.27 11.77 -15.78
CA ILE A 33 -8.26 12.10 -14.76
C ILE A 33 -7.01 11.22 -14.93
N GLU A 34 -7.17 9.89 -15.07
CA GLU A 34 -6.05 8.96 -15.22
C GLU A 34 -5.25 9.18 -16.51
N ASN A 35 -5.89 9.72 -17.56
CA ASN A 35 -5.23 10.08 -18.82
C ASN A 35 -4.67 11.52 -18.83
N GLY A 36 -4.86 12.29 -17.76
CA GLY A 36 -4.35 13.66 -17.63
C GLY A 36 -5.16 14.74 -18.37
N ASN A 37 -6.34 14.37 -18.92
CA ASN A 37 -7.26 15.33 -19.55
C ASN A 37 -8.00 16.19 -18.51
N ARG A 38 -8.04 15.75 -17.24
CA ARG A 38 -8.62 16.49 -16.12
C ARG A 38 -7.70 16.40 -14.89
N PRO A 39 -7.50 17.50 -14.13
CA PRO A 39 -6.72 17.43 -12.90
C PRO A 39 -7.43 16.58 -11.84
N LEU A 40 -6.65 15.83 -11.05
CA LEU A 40 -7.12 15.18 -9.84
C LEU A 40 -7.19 16.24 -8.72
N SER A 41 -8.38 16.49 -8.19
CA SER A 41 -8.55 17.43 -7.07
C SER A 41 -8.11 16.83 -5.74
N ASP A 42 -7.62 17.68 -4.83
CA ASP A 42 -7.22 17.30 -3.45
C ASP A 42 -8.29 16.53 -2.68
N LYS A 43 -9.57 16.82 -2.93
CA LYS A 43 -10.69 16.05 -2.37
C LYS A 43 -10.55 14.55 -2.67
N TYR A 44 -10.26 14.18 -3.92
CA TYR A 44 -10.12 12.79 -4.32
C TYR A 44 -8.79 12.20 -3.83
N VAL A 45 -7.73 13.00 -3.70
CA VAL A 45 -6.48 12.56 -3.06
C VAL A 45 -6.76 12.05 -1.65
N LYS A 46 -7.48 12.83 -0.83
CA LYS A 46 -7.84 12.43 0.54
C LYS A 46 -8.73 11.19 0.59
N VAL A 47 -9.70 11.09 -0.33
CA VAL A 47 -10.57 9.90 -0.44
C VAL A 47 -9.74 8.66 -0.79
N ILE A 48 -8.80 8.76 -1.74
CA ILE A 48 -7.92 7.64 -2.11
C ILE A 48 -7.06 7.22 -0.93
N CYS A 49 -6.41 8.18 -0.27
CA CYS A 49 -5.52 7.90 0.85
C CYS A 49 -6.26 7.22 2.02
N SER A 50 -7.45 7.71 2.35
CA SER A 50 -8.27 7.13 3.42
C SER A 50 -8.89 5.78 3.06
N ALA A 51 -9.41 5.61 1.83
CA ALA A 51 -10.09 4.38 1.43
C ALA A 51 -9.12 3.21 1.24
N PHE A 52 -7.92 3.48 0.72
CA PHE A 52 -6.96 2.45 0.32
C PHE A 52 -5.69 2.45 1.17
N HIS A 53 -5.65 3.19 2.28
CA HIS A 53 -4.47 3.31 3.16
C HIS A 53 -3.21 3.72 2.38
N VAL A 54 -3.38 4.54 1.34
CA VAL A 54 -2.27 5.05 0.52
C VAL A 54 -1.59 6.18 1.29
N ASN A 55 -0.25 6.17 1.27
CA ASN A 55 0.56 7.21 1.87
C ASN A 55 0.43 8.51 1.05
N GLU A 56 -0.19 9.53 1.63
CA GLU A 56 -0.41 10.82 0.97
C GLU A 56 0.90 11.49 0.54
N LYS A 57 1.97 11.37 1.35
CA LYS A 57 3.29 11.91 1.01
C LYS A 57 3.80 11.26 -0.27
N TRP A 58 3.78 9.93 -0.33
CA TRP A 58 4.16 9.20 -1.55
C TRP A 58 3.25 9.58 -2.72
N PHE A 59 1.95 9.68 -2.52
CA PHE A 59 1.01 9.98 -3.58
C PHE A 59 1.23 11.38 -4.20
N ILE A 60 1.59 12.37 -3.37
CA ILE A 60 1.81 13.75 -3.81
C ILE A 60 3.24 13.95 -4.32
N THR A 61 4.27 13.50 -3.60
CA THR A 61 5.67 13.79 -3.93
C THR A 61 6.37 12.62 -4.63
N GLY A 62 5.98 11.39 -4.32
CA GLY A 62 6.66 10.15 -4.73
C GLY A 62 7.64 9.62 -3.67
N GLU A 63 7.72 10.26 -2.51
CA GLU A 63 8.63 9.86 -1.43
C GLU A 63 7.96 8.91 -0.44
N GLY A 64 8.67 7.85 -0.06
CA GLY A 64 8.19 6.83 0.89
C GLY A 64 7.58 5.61 0.19
N GLY A 65 6.87 4.77 0.95
CA GLY A 65 6.13 3.62 0.42
C GLY A 65 4.74 4.02 -0.09
N MET A 66 4.20 3.26 -1.04
CA MET A 66 2.86 3.48 -1.64
C MET A 66 1.74 3.42 -0.59
N PHE A 67 1.78 2.40 0.27
CA PHE A 67 0.82 2.20 1.35
C PHE A 67 1.44 2.61 2.68
N LEU A 68 0.58 3.02 3.62
CA LEU A 68 0.96 3.28 5.01
C LEU A 68 1.25 1.98 5.75
N ASP A 69 0.51 0.92 5.41
CA ASP A 69 0.54 -0.38 6.06
C ASP A 69 0.96 -1.48 5.06
N SER A 70 1.62 -2.53 5.56
CA SER A 70 1.94 -3.70 4.73
C SER A 70 0.65 -4.43 4.33
N PRO A 71 0.52 -4.99 3.11
CA PRO A 71 -0.63 -5.82 2.75
C PRO A 71 -0.81 -7.03 3.69
N TYR A 72 0.27 -7.46 4.35
CA TYR A 72 0.28 -8.56 5.32
C TYR A 72 0.01 -8.09 6.76
N GLU A 73 -0.04 -6.79 7.03
CA GLU A 73 -0.14 -6.27 8.41
C GLU A 73 -1.46 -6.66 9.07
N LYS A 74 -2.57 -6.49 8.35
CA LYS A 74 -3.89 -6.86 8.87
C LYS A 74 -3.97 -8.36 9.18
N GLU A 75 -3.57 -9.21 8.23
CA GLU A 75 -3.55 -10.66 8.40
C GLU A 75 -2.63 -11.07 9.56
N PHE A 76 -1.45 -10.47 9.64
CA PHE A 76 -0.51 -10.70 10.74
C PHE A 76 -1.11 -10.34 12.09
N MET A 77 -1.76 -9.19 12.21
CA MET A 77 -2.41 -8.74 13.45
C MET A 77 -3.58 -9.65 13.85
N GLU A 78 -4.38 -10.11 12.88
CA GLU A 78 -5.46 -11.06 13.12
C GLU A 78 -4.94 -12.40 13.65
N ILE A 79 -3.89 -12.94 13.02
CA ILE A 79 -3.22 -14.17 13.48
C ILE A 79 -2.64 -13.96 14.88
N PHE A 80 -1.86 -12.88 15.08
CA PHE A 80 -1.17 -12.59 16.34
C PHE A 80 -2.15 -12.48 17.51
N ASN A 81 -3.30 -11.82 17.33
CA ASN A 81 -4.31 -11.66 18.37
C ASN A 81 -5.05 -12.97 18.73
N CYS A 82 -5.07 -13.96 17.83
CA CYS A 82 -5.65 -15.28 18.08
C CYS A 82 -4.70 -16.23 18.83
N LEU A 83 -3.40 -15.91 18.90
CA LEU A 83 -2.40 -16.74 19.54
C LEU A 83 -2.36 -16.53 21.06
N VAL A 84 -2.12 -17.61 21.81
CA VAL A 84 -1.83 -17.52 23.25
C VAL A 84 -0.44 -16.91 23.49
N PRO A 85 -0.17 -16.30 24.66
CA PRO A 85 1.08 -15.59 24.92
C PRO A 85 2.36 -16.40 24.63
N GLU A 86 2.35 -17.71 24.90
CA GLU A 86 3.48 -18.60 24.64
C GLU A 86 3.79 -18.69 23.14
N THR A 87 2.75 -18.83 22.32
CA THR A 87 2.86 -18.89 20.86
C THR A 87 3.13 -17.53 20.23
N GLN A 88 2.62 -16.43 20.79
CA GLN A 88 3.01 -15.08 20.38
C GLN A 88 4.51 -14.85 20.61
N ARG A 89 5.03 -15.25 21.78
CA ARG A 89 6.47 -15.18 22.07
C ARG A 89 7.28 -15.99 21.07
N PHE A 90 6.83 -17.19 20.73
CA PHE A 90 7.49 -18.02 19.71
C PHE A 90 7.49 -17.35 18.33
N LEU A 91 6.35 -16.82 17.89
CA LEU A 91 6.25 -16.07 16.62
C LEU A 91 7.21 -14.87 16.58
N LEU A 92 7.32 -14.14 17.70
CA LEU A 92 8.28 -13.03 17.82
C LEU A 92 9.75 -13.49 17.76
N LEU A 93 10.07 -14.66 18.31
CA LEU A 93 11.41 -15.24 18.19
C LEU A 93 11.72 -15.60 16.74
N MET A 94 10.79 -16.23 16.04
CA MET A 94 10.92 -16.56 14.62
C MET A 94 11.13 -15.29 13.78
N ALA A 95 10.33 -14.25 14.00
CA ALA A 95 10.48 -12.96 13.32
C ALA A 95 11.87 -12.33 13.54
N ARG A 96 12.42 -12.42 14.77
CA ARG A 96 13.78 -11.94 15.07
C ARG A 96 14.86 -12.74 14.34
N GLU A 97 14.72 -14.05 14.23
CA GLU A 97 15.67 -14.88 13.48
C GLU A 97 15.61 -14.62 11.97
N LEU A 98 14.41 -14.38 11.43
CA LEU A 98 14.25 -13.96 10.04
C LEU A 98 14.95 -12.62 9.77
N LEU A 99 14.81 -11.63 10.67
CA LEU A 99 15.51 -10.35 10.54
C LEU A 99 17.04 -10.50 10.54
N LYS A 100 17.59 -11.36 11.42
CA LYS A 100 19.03 -11.66 11.41
C LYS A 100 19.47 -12.26 10.08
N THR A 101 18.65 -13.14 9.50
CA THR A 101 18.93 -13.80 8.22
C THR A 101 18.86 -12.80 7.07
N GLN A 102 17.84 -11.95 7.03
CA GLN A 102 17.68 -10.90 6.04
C GLN A 102 18.89 -9.95 6.03
N ARG A 103 19.35 -9.52 7.21
CA ARG A 103 20.53 -8.65 7.31
C ARG A 103 21.78 -9.30 6.71
N LYS A 104 22.03 -10.58 7.02
CA LYS A 104 23.16 -11.31 6.43
C LYS A 104 23.08 -11.43 4.91
N LEU A 105 21.87 -11.56 4.36
CA LEU A 105 21.67 -11.65 2.91
C LEU A 105 21.91 -10.31 2.23
N LEU A 106 21.43 -9.21 2.81
CA LEU A 106 21.63 -7.86 2.27
C LEU A 106 23.09 -7.40 2.38
N ASP A 107 23.73 -7.64 3.53
CA ASP A 107 25.16 -7.32 3.75
C ASP A 107 26.08 -8.13 2.81
N ALA A 108 25.62 -9.27 2.27
CA ALA A 108 26.38 -10.10 1.33
C ALA A 108 26.27 -9.62 -0.14
N ASP A 109 25.27 -8.80 -0.47
CA ASP A 109 25.04 -8.28 -1.82
C ASP A 109 25.72 -6.91 -2.03
N ASP A 110 25.93 -6.13 -0.97
CA ASP A 110 26.67 -4.84 -1.00
C ASP A 110 28.20 -5.01 -1.14
N GLY A 111 28.69 -6.26 -1.16
CA GLY A 111 30.11 -6.60 -1.31
C GLY A 111 30.55 -6.99 -2.73
N ARG A 112 29.71 -6.77 -3.75
CA ARG A 112 29.99 -7.10 -5.17
C ARG A 112 30.04 -5.87 -6.06
#